data_AF-A0A2C6L1C7-F1
#
_entry.id   AF-A0A2C6L1C7-F1
#
_cell.length_a   1.000
_cell.length_b   1.000
_cell.length_c   1.000
_cell.angle_alpha   90.00
_cell.angle_beta   90.00
_cell.angle_gamma   90.00
#
_symmetry.space_group_name_H-M   'P 1'
#
loop_
_entity.id
_entity.type
_entity.pdbx_description
1 polymer ?
#
loop_
_entity_poly.entity_id
_entity_poly.type
_entity_poly.pdbx_seq_one_letter_code
_entity_poly.pdbx_strand_id
1 'polypeptide(L)'
;MSDEEVFEQAAKYVQNSGKENPMQLSNEQKLEFYKYYKQATVGDCNDPAPGMLAFEAKAKYNAWQSVKGMSKHECMTKYVKALDKVQPDWRQKAL
;
A
#
# COMPACT_ATOMS: atom_id res chain seq x y z
N MET A 1 -4.67 3.59 -19.92
CA MET A 1 -4.26 2.60 -18.90
C MET A 1 -5.47 2.22 -18.08
N SER A 2 -5.64 0.94 -17.80
CA SER A 2 -6.58 0.39 -16.84
C SER A 2 -6.16 0.74 -15.40
N ASP A 3 -7.08 0.60 -14.45
CA ASP A 3 -6.79 0.84 -13.03
C ASP A 3 -5.72 -0.11 -12.47
N GLU A 4 -5.65 -1.33 -13.00
CA GLU A 4 -4.64 -2.31 -12.62
C GLU A 4 -3.25 -1.90 -13.10
N GLU A 5 -3.12 -1.42 -14.34
CA GLU A 5 -1.84 -0.89 -14.85
C GLU A 5 -1.38 0.34 -14.06
N VAL A 6 -2.29 1.24 -13.69
CA VAL A 6 -1.98 2.43 -12.87
C VAL A 6 -1.53 2.01 -11.47
N PHE A 7 -2.22 1.05 -10.87
CA PHE A 7 -1.84 0.50 -9.57
C PHE A 7 -0.46 -0.17 -9.61
N GLU A 8 -0.16 -0.97 -10.62
CA GLU A 8 1.14 -1.62 -10.77
C GLU A 8 2.28 -0.60 -10.91
N GLN A 9 2.08 0.46 -11.69
CA GLN A 9 3.05 1.56 -11.79
C GLN A 9 3.23 2.28 -10.45
N ALA A 10 2.13 2.59 -9.75
CA ALA A 10 2.18 3.21 -8.43
C ALA A 10 2.94 2.33 -7.41
N ALA A 11 2.67 1.03 -7.40
CA ALA A 11 3.33 0.08 -6.51
C ALA A 11 4.84 -0.04 -6.82
N LYS A 12 5.21 -0.10 -8.09
CA LYS A 12 6.62 -0.06 -8.53
C LYS A 12 7.30 1.25 -8.12
N TYR A 13 6.63 2.38 -8.27
CA TYR A 13 7.14 3.68 -7.87
C TYR A 13 7.42 3.74 -6.35
N VAL A 14 6.47 3.31 -5.52
CA VAL A 14 6.64 3.27 -4.05
C VAL A 14 7.72 2.27 -3.62
N GLN A 15 7.87 1.16 -4.34
CA GLN A 15 8.93 0.17 -4.05
C GLN A 15 10.34 0.70 -4.40
N ASN A 16 10.45 1.43 -5.51
CA ASN A 16 11.74 1.93 -6.03
C ASN A 16 12.19 3.24 -5.38
N SER A 17 11.25 4.07 -4.90
CA SER A 17 11.57 5.35 -4.26
C SER A 17 12.50 5.19 -3.04
N GLY A 18 12.48 4.05 -2.34
CA GLY A 18 13.41 3.76 -1.24
C GLY A 18 14.91 3.73 -1.60
N LYS A 19 15.31 3.74 -2.88
CA LYS A 19 16.71 3.62 -3.31
C LYS A 19 17.35 4.93 -3.75
N GLU A 20 16.66 5.71 -4.59
CA GLU A 20 17.25 6.89 -5.24
C GLU A 20 16.58 8.21 -4.82
N ASN A 21 15.33 8.17 -4.36
CA ASN A 21 14.60 9.35 -3.90
C ASN A 21 13.56 8.95 -2.84
N PRO A 22 13.99 8.72 -1.59
CA PRO A 22 13.13 8.15 -0.56
C PRO A 22 11.97 9.09 -0.27
N MET A 23 10.77 8.62 -0.61
CA MET A 23 9.54 9.26 -0.16
C MET A 23 9.52 9.30 1.36
N GLN A 24 9.38 10.50 1.93
CA GLN A 24 9.27 10.68 3.37
C GLN A 24 7.84 10.34 3.82
N LEU A 25 7.62 9.05 4.07
CA LEU A 25 6.34 8.54 4.55
C LEU A 25 6.34 8.37 6.07
N SER A 26 5.28 8.85 6.71
CA SER A 26 4.96 8.49 8.10
C SER A 26 4.67 7.00 8.22
N ASN A 27 4.76 6.45 9.44
CA ASN A 27 4.42 5.04 9.67
C ASN A 27 2.96 4.73 9.32
N GLU A 28 2.03 5.68 9.54
CA GLU A 28 0.63 5.53 9.14
C GLU A 28 0.47 5.45 7.63
N GLN A 29 1.18 6.29 6.88
CA GLN A 29 1.16 6.24 5.40
C GLN A 29 1.74 4.92 4.89
N LYS A 30 2.84 4.42 5.48
CA LYS A 30 3.40 3.11 5.14
C LYS A 30 2.39 1.97 5.39
N LEU A 31 1.68 2.01 6.52
CA LEU A 31 0.63 1.03 6.84
C LEU A 31 -0.58 1.16 5.92
N GLU A 32 -0.92 2.38 5.48
CA GLU A 32 -1.96 2.63 4.50
C GLU A 32 -1.63 2.03 3.12
N PHE A 33 -0.41 2.21 2.63
CA PHE A 33 0.04 1.54 1.41
C PHE A 33 0.06 0.02 1.58
N TYR A 34 0.59 -0.47 2.70
CA TYR A 34 0.67 -1.90 2.99
C TYR A 34 -0.71 -2.59 2.94
N LYS A 35 -1.71 -2.05 3.65
CA LYS A 35 -3.03 -2.69 3.74
C LYS A 35 -3.72 -2.77 2.39
N TYR A 36 -3.71 -1.69 1.60
CA TYR A 36 -4.35 -1.69 0.28
C TYR A 36 -3.58 -2.56 -0.72
N TYR A 37 -2.24 -2.55 -0.67
CA TYR A 37 -1.43 -3.41 -1.52
C TYR A 37 -1.70 -4.90 -1.24
N LYS A 38 -1.70 -5.31 0.03
CA LYS A 38 -1.98 -6.69 0.43
C LYS A 38 -3.40 -7.12 0.04
N GLN A 39 -4.41 -6.29 0.30
CA GLN A 39 -5.78 -6.59 -0.08
C GLN A 39 -5.98 -6.65 -1.62
N ALA A 40 -5.29 -5.78 -2.38
CA ALA A 40 -5.38 -5.78 -3.84
C ALA A 40 -4.66 -6.96 -4.51
N THR A 41 -3.64 -7.52 -3.88
CA THR A 41 -2.78 -8.57 -4.48
C THR A 41 -3.05 -9.97 -3.93
N VAL A 42 -3.41 -10.06 -2.66
CA VAL A 42 -3.64 -11.33 -1.95
C VAL A 42 -5.12 -11.53 -1.61
N GLY A 43 -5.87 -10.44 -1.41
CA GLY A 43 -7.22 -10.48 -0.86
C GLY A 43 -7.22 -10.40 0.66
N ASP A 44 -8.25 -10.98 1.28
CA ASP A 44 -8.43 -10.96 2.73
C ASP A 44 -7.23 -11.54 3.49
N CYS A 45 -6.89 -10.93 4.63
CA CYS A 45 -5.81 -11.39 5.50
C CYS A 45 -6.04 -12.83 5.97
N ASN A 46 -5.07 -13.70 5.65
CA ASN A 46 -5.05 -15.12 5.96
C ASN A 46 -3.88 -15.51 6.88
N ASP A 47 -3.07 -14.55 7.32
CA ASP A 47 -1.97 -14.77 8.25
C ASP A 47 -2.50 -14.99 9.67
N PRO A 48 -1.81 -15.79 10.51
CA PRO A 48 -2.11 -15.84 11.93
C PRO A 48 -1.79 -14.50 12.61
N ALA A 49 -2.54 -14.16 13.65
CA ALA A 49 -2.28 -12.95 14.43
C ALA A 49 -0.87 -13.00 15.08
N PRO A 50 -0.02 -11.98 14.90
CA PRO A 50 1.29 -11.92 15.52
C PRO A 50 1.23 -11.84 17.05
N GLY A 51 2.30 -12.27 17.72
CA GLY A 51 2.44 -12.16 19.18
C GLY A 51 2.43 -10.71 19.68
N MET A 52 2.04 -10.50 20.94
CA MET A 52 1.82 -9.16 21.50
C MET A 52 3.06 -8.25 21.51
N LEU A 53 4.26 -8.84 21.58
CA LEU A 53 5.54 -8.10 21.58
C LEU A 53 6.07 -7.81 20.17
N ALA A 54 5.46 -8.38 19.12
CA ALA A 54 5.85 -8.16 17.73
C ALA A 54 5.15 -6.91 17.16
N PHE A 55 5.48 -5.73 17.69
CA PHE A 55 4.75 -4.47 17.43
C PHE A 55 4.58 -4.15 15.94
N GLU A 56 5.65 -4.25 15.14
CA GLU A 56 5.59 -3.94 13.71
C GLU A 56 4.71 -4.94 12.94
N ALA A 57 4.93 -6.25 13.18
CA ALA A 57 4.13 -7.30 12.56
C ALA A 57 2.65 -7.15 12.93
N LYS A 58 2.37 -6.85 14.21
CA LYS A 58 1.01 -6.62 14.70
C LYS A 58 0.38 -5.39 14.05
N ALA A 59 1.12 -4.31 13.85
CA ALA A 59 0.63 -3.12 13.15
C ALA A 59 0.28 -3.41 11.69
N LYS A 60 1.15 -4.12 10.96
CA LYS A 60 0.90 -4.58 9.59
C LYS A 60 -0.32 -5.49 9.51
N TYR A 61 -0.38 -6.51 10.37
CA TYR A 61 -1.51 -7.44 10.46
C TYR A 61 -2.83 -6.70 10.72
N ASN A 62 -2.87 -5.80 11.71
CA ASN A 62 -4.06 -5.02 12.02
C ASN A 62 -4.48 -4.10 10.86
N ALA A 63 -3.51 -3.47 10.19
CA ALA A 63 -3.79 -2.64 9.03
C ALA A 63 -4.42 -3.46 7.89
N TRP A 64 -3.88 -4.63 7.57
CA TRP A 64 -4.45 -5.51 6.54
C TRP A 64 -5.80 -6.09 6.96
N GLN A 65 -5.98 -6.50 8.22
CA GLN A 65 -7.28 -6.96 8.70
C GLN A 65 -8.35 -5.86 8.67
N SER A 66 -7.99 -4.59 8.88
CA SER A 66 -8.94 -3.47 8.85
C SER A 66 -9.61 -3.25 7.49
N VAL A 67 -9.06 -3.85 6.43
CA VAL A 67 -9.54 -3.72 5.05
C VAL A 67 -10.17 -4.99 4.49
N LYS A 68 -10.41 -5.98 5.35
CA LYS A 68 -11.04 -7.25 4.99
C LYS A 68 -12.39 -7.02 4.30
N GLY A 69 -12.65 -7.77 3.23
CA GLY A 69 -13.88 -7.69 2.44
C GLY A 69 -13.90 -6.54 1.41
N MET A 70 -12.93 -5.61 1.44
CA MET A 70 -12.83 -4.63 0.35
C MET A 70 -12.37 -5.30 -0.95
N SER A 71 -12.98 -4.87 -2.05
CA SER A 71 -12.67 -5.42 -3.38
C SER A 71 -11.25 -5.06 -3.82
N LYS A 72 -10.68 -5.89 -4.71
CA LYS A 72 -9.40 -5.64 -5.37
C LYS A 72 -9.36 -4.24 -6.01
N HIS A 73 -10.37 -3.91 -6.80
CA HIS A 73 -10.46 -2.62 -7.51
C HIS A 73 -10.56 -1.42 -6.55
N GLU A 74 -11.33 -1.52 -5.47
CA GLU A 74 -11.40 -0.45 -4.46
C GLU A 74 -10.04 -0.23 -3.78
N CYS A 75 -9.33 -1.31 -3.46
CA CYS A 75 -8.02 -1.23 -2.83
C CYS A 75 -6.96 -0.62 -3.76
N MET A 76 -6.95 -1.00 -5.03
CA MET A 76 -6.11 -0.38 -6.07
C MET A 76 -6.36 1.13 -6.15
N THR A 77 -7.64 1.52 -6.23
CA THR A 77 -8.04 2.93 -6.28
C THR A 77 -7.59 3.70 -5.05
N LYS A 78 -7.77 3.14 -3.85
CA LYS A 78 -7.35 3.79 -2.60
C LYS A 78 -5.82 3.88 -2.47
N TYR A 79 -5.08 2.88 -2.93
CA TYR A 79 -3.62 2.91 -2.98
C TYR A 79 -3.11 4.07 -3.85
N VAL A 80 -3.63 4.19 -5.07
CA VAL A 80 -3.26 5.27 -6.00
C VAL A 80 -3.63 6.63 -5.43
N LYS A 81 -4.84 6.77 -4.84
CA LYS A 81 -5.26 8.02 -4.17
C LYS A 81 -4.38 8.39 -2.98
N ALA A 82 -3.86 7.42 -2.23
CA ALA A 82 -2.92 7.69 -1.15
C ALA A 82 -1.59 8.23 -1.72
N LEU A 83 -1.10 7.66 -2.83
CA LEU A 83 0.10 8.13 -3.51
C LEU A 83 -0.08 9.55 -4.08
N ASP A 84 -1.24 9.83 -4.68
CA ASP A 84 -1.59 11.16 -5.19
C ASP A 84 -1.54 12.25 -4.14
N LYS A 85 -1.85 11.93 -2.88
CA LYS A 85 -1.82 12.90 -1.77
C LYS A 85 -0.40 13.18 -1.28
N VAL A 86 0.44 12.15 -1.23
CA VAL A 86 1.79 12.25 -0.63
C VAL A 86 2.86 12.62 -1.66
N GLN A 87 2.64 12.32 -2.93
CA GLN A 87 3.54 12.62 -4.03
C GLN A 87 2.75 12.93 -5.31
N PRO A 88 2.11 14.12 -5.43
CA PRO A 88 1.21 14.44 -6.55
C PRO A 88 1.82 14.32 -7.95
N ASP A 89 3.15 14.45 -8.05
CA ASP A 89 3.96 14.39 -9.26
C ASP A 89 4.55 13.00 -9.56
N TRP A 90 4.16 11.96 -8.80
CA TRP A 90 4.69 10.59 -8.96
C TRP A 90 4.51 10.06 -10.39
N ARG A 91 3.42 10.42 -11.08
CA ARG A 91 3.14 9.98 -12.45
C ARG A 91 4.12 10.53 -13.47
N GLN A 92 4.64 11.74 -13.28
CA GLN A 92 5.69 12.27 -14.17
C GLN A 92 7.05 11.64 -13.87
N LYS A 93 7.28 11.30 -12.60
CA LYS A 93 8.53 10.67 -12.12
C LYS A 93 8.60 9.16 -12.36
N ALA A 94 7.50 8.53 -12.74
CA ALA A 94 7.40 7.09 -13.02
C ALA A 94 7.54 6.74 -14.52
N LEU A 95 7.62 7.76 -15.39
CA LEU A 95 7.90 7.65 -16.83
C LEU A 95 9.42 7.64 -17.07
#